data_AF-A0AAV7YIR6-F1
#
_entry.id   AF-A0AAV7YIR6-F1
#
_cell.length_a   1.000
_cell.length_b   1.000
_cell.length_c   1.000
_cell.angle_alpha   90.00
_cell.angle_beta   90.00
_cell.angle_gamma   90.00
#
_symmetry.space_group_name_H-M   'P 1'
#
loop_
_entity.id
_entity.type
_entity.pdbx_description
1 polymer ?
#
loop_
_entity_poly.entity_id
_entity_poly.type
_entity_poly.pdbx_seq_one_letter_code
_entity_poly.pdbx_strand_id
1 'polypeptide(L)'
;MFSILLETTTATKLAISTSVLSLVGSMTIIVLSIRFPDYRNNFFRKLIFYLSIYDALASFMFLIPGSSSEGFCVFQSFALVWLAAIPPYFSLCIAIITFVHIARNWNVQKLKGLIKKLHLVSHAMCFLLTILSICFAKSRNFPNSHWCFLEGRAILGVWYSVIWVCTIASCILYILIIHYIRKIYKTMDSITKERDIQKQRDHLKVQLRMSTIPLSLVLTWTIASVRRAREIFSPDSKQIPTLNLLQALTSPLQGFYDCIVFVILSAYGRKRMKRLLCCDKPGSSDNTSMDSDLQE
;
A
#
# COMPACT_ATOMS: atom_id res chain seq x y z
N MET A 1 -7.31 -36.13 -1.34
CA MET A 1 -6.88 -35.63 -0.02
C MET A 1 -5.42 -35.16 -0.04
N PHE A 2 -4.47 -35.99 -0.48
CA PHE A 2 -3.04 -35.63 -0.56
C PHE A 2 -2.73 -34.38 -1.41
N SER A 3 -3.29 -34.26 -2.62
CA SER A 3 -3.06 -33.09 -3.49
C SER A 3 -3.53 -31.76 -2.88
N ILE A 4 -4.69 -31.78 -2.21
CA ILE A 4 -5.26 -30.60 -1.53
C ILE A 4 -4.38 -30.19 -0.34
N LEU A 5 -3.82 -31.17 0.39
CA LEU A 5 -2.95 -30.91 1.54
C LEU A 5 -1.59 -30.34 1.10
N LEU A 6 -1.05 -30.83 -0.02
CA LEU A 6 0.17 -30.32 -0.63
C LEU A 6 0.00 -28.87 -1.14
N GLU A 7 -1.14 -28.59 -1.78
CA GLU A 7 -1.49 -27.26 -2.28
C GLU A 7 -1.63 -26.24 -1.15
N THR A 8 -2.38 -26.57 -0.10
CA THR A 8 -2.56 -25.71 1.08
C THR A 8 -1.25 -25.45 1.82
N THR A 9 -0.39 -26.47 1.93
CA THR A 9 0.97 -26.32 2.49
C THR A 9 1.84 -25.41 1.63
N THR A 10 1.78 -25.55 0.31
CA THR A 10 2.57 -24.73 -0.62
C THR A 10 2.11 -23.27 -0.60
N ALA A 11 0.79 -23.03 -0.66
CA ALA A 11 0.23 -21.69 -0.55
C ALA A 11 0.58 -21.02 0.79
N THR A 12 0.56 -21.78 1.88
CA THR A 12 0.96 -21.28 3.20
C THR A 12 2.44 -20.85 3.23
N LYS A 13 3.35 -21.73 2.78
CA LYS A 13 4.78 -21.41 2.70
C LYS A 13 5.04 -20.18 1.83
N LEU A 14 4.31 -20.05 0.73
CA LEU A 14 4.43 -18.91 -0.17
C LEU A 14 3.99 -17.61 0.49
N ALA A 15 2.80 -17.61 1.11
CA ALA A 15 2.28 -16.45 1.83
C ALA A 15 3.17 -16.04 3.01
N ILE A 16 3.73 -16.98 3.76
CA ILE A 16 4.74 -16.67 4.79
C ILE A 16 5.97 -16.02 4.17
N SER A 17 6.52 -16.59 3.09
CA SER A 17 7.71 -16.07 2.42
C SER A 17 7.50 -14.64 1.90
N THR A 18 6.35 -14.39 1.28
CA THR A 18 6.01 -13.04 0.77
C THR A 18 5.72 -12.07 1.90
N SER A 19 5.17 -12.52 3.03
CA SER A 19 5.01 -11.72 4.24
C SER A 19 6.36 -11.33 4.86
N VAL A 20 7.34 -12.24 4.87
CA VAL A 20 8.71 -11.91 5.32
C VAL A 20 9.32 -10.83 4.41
N LEU A 21 9.26 -11.01 3.09
CA LEU A 21 9.78 -10.03 2.14
C LEU A 21 9.12 -8.66 2.30
N SER A 22 7.80 -8.66 2.49
CA SER A 22 7.03 -7.44 2.70
C SER A 22 7.37 -6.75 4.02
N LEU A 23 7.49 -7.53 5.11
CA LEU A 23 7.92 -7.00 6.40
C LEU A 23 9.31 -6.37 6.30
N VAL A 24 10.27 -7.04 5.65
CA VAL A 24 11.61 -6.48 5.41
C VAL A 24 11.55 -5.20 4.59
N GLY A 25 10.74 -5.17 3.52
CA GLY A 25 10.53 -3.99 2.68
C GLY A 25 9.96 -2.80 3.46
N SER A 26 8.90 -3.03 4.22
CA SER A 26 8.27 -2.01 5.07
C SER A 26 9.19 -1.53 6.18
N MET A 27 9.87 -2.44 6.87
CA MET A 27 10.82 -2.09 7.93
C MET A 27 11.99 -1.28 7.40
N THR A 28 12.45 -1.56 6.18
CA THR A 28 13.48 -0.76 5.51
C THR A 28 13.03 0.70 5.36
N ILE A 29 11.80 0.94 4.87
CA ILE A 29 11.26 2.30 4.73
C ILE A 29 11.09 2.99 6.09
N ILE A 30 10.57 2.26 7.09
CA ILE A 30 10.38 2.76 8.45
C ILE A 30 11.73 3.18 9.06
N VAL A 31 12.75 2.33 8.98
CA VAL A 31 14.09 2.61 9.51
C VAL A 31 14.72 3.82 8.81
N LEU A 32 14.65 3.88 7.47
CA LEU A 32 15.15 5.06 6.73
C LEU A 32 14.45 6.35 7.16
N SER A 33 13.13 6.29 7.37
CA SER A 33 12.33 7.45 7.75
C SER A 33 12.60 7.92 9.19
N ILE A 34 12.88 7.00 10.10
CA ILE A 34 13.26 7.33 11.49
C ILE A 34 14.69 7.87 11.53
N ARG A 35 15.61 7.23 10.80
CA ARG A 35 17.05 7.52 10.86
C ARG A 35 17.47 8.78 10.10
N PHE A 36 16.69 9.16 9.09
CA PHE A 36 16.92 10.35 8.27
C PHE A 36 15.67 11.25 8.29
N PRO A 37 15.58 12.20 9.25
CA PRO A 37 14.41 13.07 9.37
C PRO A 37 14.11 13.87 8.09
N ASP A 38 15.13 14.23 7.32
CA ASP A 38 15.03 14.88 6.03
C ASP A 38 14.46 13.96 4.93
N TYR A 39 14.66 12.64 5.02
CA TYR A 39 13.91 11.68 4.20
C TYR A 39 12.42 11.74 4.56
N ARG A 40 12.07 11.65 5.85
CA ARG A 40 10.67 11.64 6.31
C ARG A 40 9.95 12.98 6.16
N ASN A 41 10.64 14.11 6.28
CA ASN A 41 10.03 15.44 6.30
C ASN A 41 9.55 15.88 4.91
N ASN A 42 10.01 15.23 3.84
CA ASN A 42 9.40 15.38 2.53
C ASN A 42 7.93 14.91 2.59
N PHE A 43 7.03 15.80 2.18
CA PHE A 43 5.58 15.61 2.29
C PHE A 43 5.10 14.25 1.79
N PHE A 44 5.52 13.85 0.59
CA PHE A 44 5.09 12.60 -0.04
C PHE A 44 5.73 11.37 0.59
N ARG A 45 7.01 11.45 1.01
CA ARG A 45 7.67 10.33 1.71
C ARG A 45 7.08 10.09 3.09
N LYS A 46 6.57 11.13 3.75
CA LYS A 46 5.82 10.98 5.01
C LYS A 46 4.58 10.10 4.85
N LEU A 47 3.88 10.20 3.70
CA LEU A 47 2.72 9.36 3.41
C LEU A 47 3.12 7.89 3.23
N ILE A 48 4.23 7.64 2.52
CA ILE A 48 4.78 6.29 2.36
C ILE A 48 5.22 5.70 3.69
N PHE A 49 5.83 6.50 4.57
CA PHE A 49 6.16 6.07 5.93
C PHE A 49 4.93 5.54 6.69
N TYR A 50 3.81 6.26 6.63
CA TYR A 50 2.57 5.79 7.27
C TYR A 50 2.04 4.52 6.61
N LEU A 51 2.05 4.44 5.28
CA LEU A 51 1.62 3.25 4.53
C LEU A 51 2.43 2.00 4.95
N SER A 52 3.76 2.14 5.01
CA SER A 52 4.66 1.05 5.41
C SER A 52 4.42 0.53 6.83
N ILE A 53 3.90 1.36 7.75
CA ILE A 53 3.51 0.89 9.08
C ILE A 53 2.36 -0.12 8.98
N TYR A 54 1.33 0.17 8.18
CA TYR A 54 0.21 -0.76 8.00
C TYR A 54 0.64 -2.03 7.28
N ASP A 55 1.49 -1.92 6.26
CA ASP A 55 2.00 -3.09 5.55
C ASP A 55 2.88 -3.97 6.45
N ALA A 56 3.70 -3.36 7.33
CA ALA A 56 4.48 -4.10 8.32
C ALA A 56 3.57 -4.85 9.30
N LEU A 57 2.53 -4.19 9.82
CA LEU A 57 1.57 -4.81 10.74
C LEU A 57 0.78 -5.93 10.06
N ALA A 58 0.32 -5.72 8.81
CA ALA A 58 -0.40 -6.73 8.04
C ALA A 58 0.49 -7.95 7.80
N SER A 59 1.73 -7.72 7.36
CA SER A 59 2.71 -8.79 7.13
C SER A 59 3.03 -9.55 8.41
N PHE A 60 3.17 -8.84 9.54
CA PHE A 60 3.37 -9.47 10.85
C PHE A 60 2.18 -10.36 11.24
N MET A 61 0.93 -9.93 11.01
CA MET A 61 -0.25 -10.76 11.26
C MET A 61 -0.30 -12.02 10.38
N PHE A 62 0.19 -11.93 9.14
CA PHE A 62 0.33 -13.10 8.26
C PHE A 62 1.47 -14.06 8.67
N LEU A 63 2.42 -13.64 9.50
CA LEU A 63 3.46 -14.55 10.03
C LEU A 63 2.98 -15.36 11.22
N ILE A 64 1.92 -14.92 11.90
CA ILE A 64 1.40 -15.60 13.09
C ILE A 64 0.36 -16.64 12.65
N PRO A 65 0.51 -17.92 13.02
CA PRO A 65 -0.51 -18.93 12.70
C PRO A 65 -1.81 -18.64 13.46
N GLY A 66 -2.94 -18.96 12.82
CA GLY A 66 -4.25 -18.94 13.45
C GLY A 66 -4.32 -19.92 14.62
N SER A 67 -5.14 -19.57 15.61
CA SER A 67 -5.40 -20.40 16.80
C SER A 67 -6.81 -20.98 16.76
N SER A 68 -7.05 -22.04 17.54
CA SER A 68 -8.39 -22.53 17.86
C SER A 68 -9.08 -21.68 18.95
N SER A 69 -8.34 -20.82 19.65
CA SER A 69 -8.90 -19.86 20.59
C SER A 69 -9.81 -18.86 19.85
N GLU A 70 -11.07 -18.81 20.24
CA GLU A 70 -12.07 -17.92 19.63
C GLU A 70 -11.63 -16.44 19.68
N GLY A 71 -11.19 -15.98 20.86
CA GLY A 71 -10.76 -14.58 21.04
C GLY A 71 -9.57 -14.21 20.16
N PHE A 72 -8.56 -15.07 20.08
CA PHE A 72 -7.42 -14.84 19.18
C PHE A 72 -7.85 -14.85 17.71
N CYS A 73 -8.75 -15.76 17.34
CA CYS A 73 -9.21 -15.89 15.96
C CYS A 73 -9.99 -14.67 15.49
N VAL A 74 -10.87 -14.14 16.35
CA VAL A 74 -11.57 -12.87 16.10
C VAL A 74 -10.59 -11.71 15.98
N PHE A 75 -9.61 -11.61 16.88
CA PHE A 75 -8.58 -10.56 16.83
C PHE A 75 -7.75 -10.62 15.55
N GLN A 76 -7.29 -11.81 15.16
CA GLN A 76 -6.48 -11.97 13.96
C GLN A 76 -7.28 -11.65 12.70
N SER A 77 -8.53 -12.12 12.60
CA SER A 77 -9.43 -11.77 11.51
C SER A 77 -9.70 -10.25 11.44
N PHE A 78 -9.93 -9.60 12.60
CA PHE A 78 -10.04 -8.15 12.67
C PHE A 78 -8.80 -7.46 12.11
N ALA A 79 -7.62 -7.84 12.61
CA ALA A 79 -6.37 -7.19 12.25
C ALA A 79 -6.09 -7.34 10.74
N LEU A 80 -6.23 -8.55 10.20
CA LEU A 80 -6.01 -8.81 8.77
C LEU A 80 -6.99 -8.03 7.89
N VAL A 81 -8.27 -7.97 8.24
CA VAL A 81 -9.28 -7.25 7.46
C VAL A 81 -9.10 -5.74 7.56
N TRP A 82 -8.85 -5.20 8.76
CA TRP A 82 -8.64 -3.77 8.95
C TRP A 82 -7.34 -3.30 8.28
N LEU A 83 -6.22 -3.97 8.55
CA LEU A 83 -4.91 -3.58 8.04
C LEU A 83 -4.82 -3.73 6.52
N ALA A 84 -5.47 -4.76 5.95
CA ALA A 84 -5.50 -4.91 4.49
C ALA A 84 -6.47 -3.91 3.82
N ALA A 85 -7.50 -3.43 4.53
CA ALA A 85 -8.39 -2.41 3.99
C ALA A 85 -7.70 -1.04 3.85
N ILE A 86 -6.83 -0.65 4.80
CA ILE A 86 -6.25 0.69 4.88
C ILE A 86 -5.48 1.14 3.61
N PRO A 87 -4.60 0.34 2.98
CA PRO A 87 -3.82 0.75 1.81
C PRO A 87 -4.66 1.26 0.61
N PRO A 88 -5.75 0.59 0.17
CA PRO A 88 -6.69 1.15 -0.79
C PRO A 88 -7.22 2.56 -0.48
N TYR A 89 -7.61 2.83 0.76
CA TYR A 89 -8.12 4.16 1.13
C TYR A 89 -7.01 5.19 1.20
N PHE A 90 -5.82 4.81 1.70
CA PHE A 90 -4.64 5.67 1.67
C PHE A 90 -4.25 6.03 0.24
N SER A 91 -4.31 5.07 -0.69
CA SER A 91 -4.06 5.31 -2.10
C SER A 91 -5.00 6.37 -2.67
N LEU A 92 -6.30 6.29 -2.33
CA LEU A 92 -7.28 7.29 -2.74
C LEU A 92 -6.97 8.68 -2.14
N CYS A 93 -6.60 8.74 -0.87
CA CYS A 93 -6.19 9.99 -0.23
C CYS A 93 -5.00 10.62 -0.96
N ILE A 94 -3.94 9.83 -1.22
CA ILE A 94 -2.75 10.28 -1.92
C ILE A 94 -3.12 10.76 -3.33
N ALA A 95 -4.01 10.05 -4.04
CA ALA A 95 -4.48 10.44 -5.36
C ALA A 95 -5.22 11.79 -5.34
N ILE A 96 -6.14 12.00 -4.38
CA ILE A 96 -6.87 13.27 -4.21
C ILE A 96 -5.91 14.41 -3.89
N ILE A 97 -5.00 14.20 -2.94
CA ILE A 97 -4.00 15.21 -2.54
C ILE A 97 -3.11 15.58 -3.71
N THR A 98 -2.62 14.59 -4.45
CA THR A 98 -1.77 14.79 -5.63
C THR A 98 -2.53 15.54 -6.71
N PHE A 99 -3.77 15.14 -7.00
CA PHE A 99 -4.62 15.81 -7.99
C PHE A 99 -4.84 17.27 -7.62
N VAL A 100 -5.24 17.56 -6.38
CA VAL A 100 -5.51 18.93 -5.94
C VAL A 100 -4.24 19.77 -5.89
N HIS A 101 -3.11 19.20 -5.46
CA HIS A 101 -1.83 19.90 -5.45
C HIS A 101 -1.39 20.31 -6.87
N ILE A 102 -1.49 19.40 -7.85
CA ILE A 102 -1.06 19.66 -9.23
C ILE A 102 -2.08 20.51 -9.99
N ALA A 103 -3.37 20.15 -9.93
CA ALA A 103 -4.42 20.77 -10.75
C ALA A 103 -4.94 22.10 -10.18
N ARG A 104 -4.83 22.30 -8.86
CA ARG A 104 -5.33 23.51 -8.19
C ARG A 104 -4.22 24.33 -7.53
N ASN A 105 -2.94 23.92 -7.65
CA ASN A 105 -1.79 24.61 -7.05
C ASN A 105 -1.99 24.90 -5.55
N TRP A 106 -2.59 23.95 -4.81
CA TRP A 106 -2.75 24.14 -3.37
C TRP A 106 -1.40 24.07 -2.66
N ASN A 107 -1.16 25.04 -1.77
CA ASN A 107 0.02 25.09 -0.94
C ASN A 107 0.04 23.95 0.12
N VAL A 108 1.23 23.65 0.64
CA VAL A 108 1.44 22.54 1.57
C VAL A 108 0.64 22.70 2.88
N GLN A 109 0.35 23.93 3.31
CA GLN A 109 -0.46 24.18 4.51
C GLN A 109 -1.92 23.70 4.34
N LYS A 110 -2.56 24.05 3.22
CA LYS A 110 -3.92 23.56 2.89
C LYS A 110 -3.94 22.04 2.76
N LEU A 111 -2.91 21.47 2.14
CA LEU A 111 -2.78 20.02 1.98
C LEU A 111 -2.63 19.29 3.32
N LYS A 112 -1.86 19.83 4.28
CA LYS A 112 -1.74 19.27 5.64
C LYS A 112 -3.10 19.20 6.35
N GLY A 113 -3.93 20.23 6.20
CA GLY A 113 -5.29 20.24 6.74
C GLY A 113 -6.19 19.18 6.08
N LEU A 114 -6.11 19.06 4.75
CA LEU A 114 -6.87 18.06 3.99
C LEU A 114 -6.45 16.63 4.37
N ILE A 115 -5.15 16.37 4.49
CA ILE A 115 -4.58 15.09 4.94
C ILE A 115 -5.19 14.63 6.25
N LYS A 116 -5.22 15.50 7.27
CA LYS A 116 -5.76 15.14 8.59
C LYS A 116 -7.22 14.69 8.49
N LYS A 117 -8.02 15.42 7.71
CA LYS A 117 -9.44 15.09 7.48
C LYS A 117 -9.58 13.78 6.72
N LEU A 118 -8.86 13.62 5.61
CA LEU A 118 -8.90 12.42 4.78
C LEU A 118 -8.47 11.18 5.56
N HIS A 119 -7.33 11.23 6.28
CA HIS A 119 -6.90 10.10 7.11
C HIS A 119 -7.91 9.77 8.21
N LEU A 120 -8.47 10.78 8.90
CA LEU A 120 -9.47 10.53 9.95
C LEU A 120 -10.70 9.82 9.38
N VAL A 121 -11.25 10.33 8.27
CA VAL A 121 -12.42 9.75 7.59
C VAL A 121 -12.13 8.34 7.09
N SER A 122 -10.99 8.13 6.44
CA SER A 122 -10.60 6.81 5.93
C SER A 122 -10.44 5.80 7.06
N HIS A 123 -9.73 6.13 8.14
CA HIS A 123 -9.58 5.21 9.28
C HIS A 123 -10.91 4.88 9.94
N ALA A 124 -11.74 5.90 10.20
CA ALA A 124 -13.04 5.70 10.81
C ALA A 124 -13.91 4.79 9.95
N MET A 125 -13.95 5.03 8.63
CA MET A 125 -14.71 4.19 7.70
C MET A 125 -14.18 2.76 7.64
N CYS A 126 -12.86 2.54 7.53
CA CYS A 126 -12.27 1.19 7.52
C CYS A 126 -12.57 0.43 8.82
N PHE A 127 -12.41 1.12 9.95
CA PHE A 127 -12.63 0.54 11.26
C PHE A 127 -14.10 0.15 11.43
N LEU A 128 -15.04 1.07 11.12
CA LEU A 128 -16.47 0.81 11.19
C LEU A 128 -16.87 -0.36 10.29
N LEU A 129 -16.40 -0.40 9.05
CA LEU A 129 -16.70 -1.48 8.12
C LEU A 129 -16.16 -2.82 8.60
N THR A 130 -14.99 -2.83 9.25
CA THR A 130 -14.40 -4.04 9.84
C THR A 130 -15.19 -4.50 11.06
N ILE A 131 -15.59 -3.59 11.95
CA ILE A 131 -16.42 -3.90 13.11
C ILE A 131 -17.76 -4.48 12.66
N LEU A 132 -18.43 -3.85 11.69
CA LEU A 132 -19.65 -4.40 11.09
C LEU A 132 -19.40 -5.79 10.50
N SER A 133 -18.27 -5.99 9.81
CA SER A 133 -17.92 -7.31 9.28
C SER A 133 -17.85 -8.38 10.36
N ILE A 134 -17.25 -8.09 11.51
CA ILE A 134 -17.13 -9.05 12.61
C ILE A 134 -18.45 -9.27 13.35
N CYS A 135 -19.27 -8.23 13.50
CA CYS A 135 -20.58 -8.37 14.14
C CYS A 135 -21.54 -9.26 13.32
N PHE A 136 -21.40 -9.28 11.98
CA PHE A 136 -22.30 -9.99 11.08
C PHE A 136 -21.69 -11.22 10.39
N ALA A 137 -20.41 -11.53 10.61
CA ALA A 137 -19.76 -12.73 10.10
C ALA A 137 -18.96 -13.45 11.19
N LYS A 138 -18.85 -14.77 11.07
CA LYS A 138 -18.10 -15.58 12.03
C LYS A 138 -16.62 -15.58 11.65
N SER A 139 -15.73 -15.41 12.63
CA SER A 139 -14.30 -15.65 12.42
C SER A 139 -14.02 -17.13 12.63
N ARG A 140 -13.39 -17.79 11.65
CA ARG A 140 -13.06 -19.21 11.75
C ARG A 140 -11.64 -19.49 11.27
N ASN A 141 -10.99 -20.42 11.96
CA ASN A 141 -9.82 -21.10 11.46
C ASN A 141 -10.27 -22.36 10.71
N PHE A 142 -10.36 -22.29 9.38
CA PHE A 142 -10.83 -23.43 8.59
C PHE A 142 -9.85 -24.61 8.68
N PRO A 143 -10.33 -25.87 8.61
CA PRO A 143 -9.46 -27.02 8.45
C PRO A 143 -8.56 -26.82 7.21
N ASN A 144 -7.24 -26.86 7.39
CA ASN A 144 -6.21 -26.56 6.38
C ASN A 144 -6.00 -25.07 6.03
N SER A 145 -6.53 -24.14 6.83
CA SER A 145 -6.15 -22.72 6.78
C SER A 145 -5.03 -22.45 7.79
N HIS A 146 -4.06 -21.63 7.40
CA HIS A 146 -3.02 -21.18 8.33
C HIS A 146 -3.43 -19.95 9.15
N TRP A 147 -4.54 -19.28 8.78
CA TRP A 147 -5.01 -18.05 9.41
C TRP A 147 -6.51 -18.08 9.69
N CYS A 148 -6.93 -17.25 10.63
CA CYS A 148 -8.33 -16.95 10.90
C CYS A 148 -8.91 -15.98 9.87
N PHE A 149 -9.99 -16.38 9.21
CA PHE A 149 -10.71 -15.56 8.24
C PHE A 149 -12.17 -15.37 8.64
N LEU A 150 -12.74 -14.24 8.22
CA LEU A 150 -14.18 -14.01 8.30
C LEU A 150 -14.95 -14.87 7.28
N GLU A 151 -16.08 -15.40 7.73
CA GLU A 151 -17.04 -16.20 6.96
C GLU A 151 -18.40 -15.50 6.95
N GLY A 152 -18.76 -14.90 5.80
CA GLY A 152 -20.05 -14.25 5.62
C GLY A 152 -20.19 -13.58 4.25
N ARG A 153 -20.98 -14.18 3.36
CA ARG A 153 -21.05 -13.81 1.93
C ARG A 153 -21.43 -12.35 1.68
N ALA A 154 -22.51 -11.87 2.30
CA ALA A 154 -23.04 -10.53 2.05
C ALA A 154 -22.09 -9.43 2.57
N ILE A 155 -21.63 -9.56 3.82
CA ILE A 155 -20.81 -8.52 4.45
C ILE A 155 -19.40 -8.47 3.88
N LEU A 156 -18.82 -9.61 3.49
CA LEU A 156 -17.56 -9.66 2.74
C LEU A 156 -17.73 -9.04 1.35
N GLY A 157 -18.86 -9.27 0.67
CA GLY A 157 -19.18 -8.63 -0.60
C GLY A 157 -19.13 -7.10 -0.47
N VAL A 158 -19.82 -6.54 0.52
CA VAL A 158 -19.79 -5.09 0.82
C VAL A 158 -18.36 -4.62 1.08
N TRP A 159 -17.60 -5.35 1.90
CA TRP A 159 -16.21 -4.99 2.22
C TRP A 159 -15.32 -4.90 0.98
N TYR A 160 -15.37 -5.91 0.10
CA TYR A 160 -14.63 -5.90 -1.17
C TYR A 160 -15.12 -4.78 -2.11
N SER A 161 -16.43 -4.51 -2.16
CA SER A 161 -16.98 -3.44 -2.99
C SER A 161 -16.40 -2.07 -2.61
N VAL A 162 -16.29 -1.75 -1.32
CA VAL A 162 -15.74 -0.46 -0.90
C VAL A 162 -14.25 -0.35 -1.24
N ILE A 163 -13.48 -1.44 -1.10
CA ILE A 163 -12.06 -1.49 -1.51
C ILE A 163 -11.91 -1.21 -3.01
N TRP A 164 -12.76 -1.83 -3.85
CA TRP A 164 -12.72 -1.62 -5.29
C TRP A 164 -13.14 -0.21 -5.69
N VAL A 165 -14.17 0.36 -5.05
CA VAL A 165 -14.54 1.76 -5.27
C VAL A 165 -13.35 2.68 -5.02
N CYS A 166 -12.63 2.49 -3.91
CA CYS A 166 -11.45 3.30 -3.60
C CYS A 166 -10.31 3.08 -4.60
N THR A 167 -10.05 1.83 -4.96
CA THR A 167 -8.97 1.47 -5.90
C THR A 167 -9.25 2.02 -7.30
N ILE A 168 -10.47 1.85 -7.83
CA ILE A 168 -10.88 2.37 -9.13
C ILE A 168 -10.86 3.89 -9.13
N ALA A 169 -11.40 4.54 -8.10
CA ALA A 169 -11.33 6.00 -7.98
C ALA A 169 -9.88 6.51 -7.95
N SER A 170 -8.97 5.80 -7.27
CA SER A 170 -7.54 6.11 -7.28
C SER A 170 -6.94 5.99 -8.68
N CYS A 171 -7.21 4.89 -9.40
CA CYS A 171 -6.77 4.70 -10.77
C CYS A 171 -7.26 5.82 -11.70
N ILE A 172 -8.56 6.16 -11.62
CA ILE A 172 -9.15 7.25 -12.42
C ILE A 172 -8.44 8.58 -12.12
N LEU A 173 -8.27 8.94 -10.85
CA LEU A 173 -7.59 10.18 -10.46
C LEU A 173 -6.15 10.21 -10.97
N TYR A 174 -5.40 9.12 -10.90
CA TYR A 174 -4.04 9.07 -11.43
C TYR A 174 -3.99 9.14 -12.95
N ILE A 175 -4.95 8.54 -13.65
CA ILE A 175 -5.09 8.72 -15.10
C ILE A 175 -5.33 10.19 -15.42
N LEU A 176 -6.22 10.87 -14.70
CA LEU A 176 -6.47 12.32 -14.86
C LEU A 176 -5.23 13.16 -14.56
N ILE A 177 -4.49 12.83 -13.50
CA ILE A 177 -3.21 13.48 -13.16
C ILE A 177 -2.22 13.32 -14.31
N ILE A 178 -2.02 12.10 -14.83
CA ILE A 178 -1.08 11.84 -15.92
C ILE A 178 -1.47 12.63 -17.18
N HIS A 179 -2.75 12.68 -17.52
CA HIS A 179 -3.23 13.49 -18.65
C HIS A 179 -2.97 14.98 -18.44
N TYR A 180 -3.24 15.49 -17.24
CA TYR A 180 -3.00 16.88 -16.88
C TYR A 180 -1.50 17.25 -16.92
N ILE A 181 -0.64 16.37 -16.39
CA ILE A 181 0.82 16.54 -16.43
C ILE A 181 1.33 16.55 -17.87
N ARG A 182 0.87 15.63 -18.72
CA ARG A 182 1.24 15.59 -20.15
C ARG A 182 0.85 16.89 -20.86
N LYS A 183 -0.32 17.46 -20.53
CA LYS A 183 -0.76 18.75 -21.05
C LYS A 183 0.19 19.88 -20.61
N ILE A 184 0.55 19.95 -19.33
CA ILE A 184 1.50 20.95 -18.82
C ILE A 184 2.85 20.84 -19.52
N TYR A 185 3.40 19.62 -19.66
CA TYR A 185 4.70 19.44 -20.30
C TYR A 185 4.74 19.97 -21.72
N LYS A 186 3.69 19.70 -22.50
CA LYS A 186 3.59 20.19 -23.87
C LYS A 186 3.58 21.72 -23.94
N THR A 187 3.01 22.39 -22.94
CA THR A 187 3.01 23.86 -22.84
C THR A 187 4.34 24.42 -22.33
N MET A 188 5.01 23.73 -21.40
CA MET A 188 6.27 24.19 -20.82
C MET A 188 7.44 24.14 -21.82
N ASP A 189 7.47 23.12 -22.68
CA ASP A 189 8.52 22.90 -23.69
C ASP A 189 8.64 24.06 -24.69
N SER A 190 7.55 24.81 -24.91
CA SER A 190 7.51 25.94 -25.84
C SER A 190 7.87 27.30 -25.23
N ILE A 191 7.99 27.43 -23.89
CA ILE A 191 8.02 28.75 -23.22
C ILE A 191 9.20 28.90 -22.22
N THR A 192 9.71 27.80 -21.67
CA THR A 192 10.48 27.85 -20.40
C THR A 192 11.97 27.54 -20.57
N LYS A 193 12.82 28.16 -19.74
CA LYS A 193 14.27 27.86 -19.69
C LYS A 193 14.51 26.39 -19.30
N GLU A 194 15.53 25.78 -19.90
CA GLU A 194 15.86 24.35 -19.70
C GLU A 194 16.03 23.95 -18.22
N ARG A 195 16.63 24.83 -17.39
CA ARG A 195 16.83 24.60 -15.95
C ARG A 195 15.50 24.49 -15.18
N ASP A 196 14.54 25.36 -15.46
CA ASP A 196 13.24 25.37 -14.79
C ASP A 196 12.37 24.17 -15.24
N ILE A 197 12.48 23.79 -16.52
CA ILE A 197 11.88 22.56 -17.06
C ILE A 197 12.41 21.33 -16.32
N GLN A 198 13.73 21.26 -16.10
CA GLN A 198 14.35 20.12 -15.43
C GLN A 198 13.89 19.99 -13.97
N LYS A 199 13.83 21.10 -13.23
CA LYS A 199 13.33 21.13 -11.84
C LYS A 199 11.88 20.66 -11.73
N GLN A 200 11.01 21.15 -12.63
CA GLN A 200 9.63 20.70 -12.72
C GLN A 200 9.54 19.20 -13.09
N ARG A 201 10.40 18.74 -14.02
CA ARG A 201 10.47 17.32 -14.40
C ARG A 201 10.74 16.41 -13.22
N ASP A 202 11.71 16.79 -12.40
CA ASP A 202 12.12 15.97 -11.26
C ASP A 202 11.05 15.94 -10.15
N HIS A 203 10.35 17.05 -9.93
CA HIS A 203 9.20 17.08 -9.02
C HIS A 203 8.05 16.18 -9.52
N LEU A 204 7.71 16.27 -10.80
CA LEU A 204 6.65 15.46 -11.42
C LEU A 204 7.00 13.97 -11.46
N LYS A 205 8.27 13.59 -11.64
CA LYS A 205 8.70 12.18 -11.55
C LYS A 205 8.41 11.57 -10.19
N VAL A 206 8.59 12.33 -9.09
CA VAL A 206 8.26 11.85 -7.73
C VAL A 206 6.77 11.58 -7.60
N GLN A 207 5.94 12.48 -8.15
CA GLN A 207 4.48 12.33 -8.11
C GLN A 207 3.97 11.20 -9.01
N LEU A 208 4.53 11.05 -10.21
CA LEU A 208 4.24 9.94 -11.10
C LEU A 208 4.66 8.60 -10.51
N ARG A 209 5.74 8.56 -9.71
CA ARG A 209 6.09 7.33 -8.98
C ARG A 209 4.98 6.90 -8.01
N MET A 210 4.20 7.83 -7.47
CA MET A 210 3.05 7.49 -6.62
C MET A 210 1.91 6.81 -7.37
N SER A 211 1.80 6.96 -8.70
CA SER A 211 0.77 6.27 -9.50
C SER A 211 0.96 4.75 -9.58
N THR A 212 2.14 4.27 -9.18
CA THR A 212 2.45 2.84 -9.12
C THR A 212 1.75 2.15 -7.95
N ILE A 213 1.41 2.89 -6.87
CA ILE A 213 0.68 2.37 -5.70
C ILE A 213 -0.67 1.76 -6.10
N PRO A 214 -1.63 2.48 -6.70
CA PRO A 214 -2.92 1.88 -7.08
C PRO A 214 -2.77 0.74 -8.09
N LEU A 215 -1.74 0.77 -8.96
CA LEU A 215 -1.48 -0.34 -9.87
C LEU A 215 -1.10 -1.62 -9.12
N SER A 216 -0.25 -1.52 -8.11
CA SER A 216 0.06 -2.66 -7.24
C SER A 216 -1.18 -3.17 -6.52
N LEU A 217 -2.03 -2.28 -6.02
CA LEU A 217 -3.27 -2.66 -5.35
C LEU A 217 -4.21 -3.41 -6.29
N VAL A 218 -4.35 -2.99 -7.55
CA VAL A 218 -5.12 -3.76 -8.54
C VAL A 218 -4.57 -5.18 -8.65
N LEU A 219 -3.26 -5.36 -8.77
CA LEU A 219 -2.65 -6.69 -8.88
C LEU A 219 -2.90 -7.54 -7.62
N THR A 220 -2.68 -6.95 -6.44
CA THR A 220 -2.85 -7.60 -5.15
C THR A 220 -4.30 -8.03 -4.92
N TRP A 221 -5.26 -7.13 -5.19
CA TRP A 221 -6.66 -7.33 -4.85
C TRP A 221 -7.46 -8.08 -5.92
N THR A 222 -7.05 -8.04 -7.19
CA THR A 222 -7.76 -8.77 -8.27
C THR A 222 -7.86 -10.26 -7.96
N ILE A 223 -6.75 -10.90 -7.62
CA ILE A 223 -6.72 -12.34 -7.42
C ILE A 223 -7.59 -12.74 -6.21
N ALA A 224 -7.44 -12.01 -5.09
CA ALA A 224 -8.25 -12.23 -3.90
C ALA A 224 -9.75 -12.02 -4.18
N SER A 225 -10.09 -11.00 -4.96
CA SER A 225 -11.48 -10.67 -5.28
C SER A 225 -12.11 -11.69 -6.23
N VAL A 226 -11.39 -12.15 -7.25
CA VAL A 226 -11.87 -13.20 -8.16
C VAL A 226 -12.14 -14.49 -7.39
N ARG A 227 -11.24 -14.88 -6.48
CA ARG A 227 -11.46 -16.05 -5.63
C ARG A 227 -12.72 -15.88 -4.77
N ARG A 228 -12.87 -14.74 -4.10
CA ARG A 228 -14.03 -14.49 -3.23
C ARG A 228 -15.35 -14.37 -4.00
N ALA A 229 -15.33 -13.76 -5.19
CA ALA A 229 -16.50 -13.73 -6.07
C ALA A 229 -16.96 -15.16 -6.41
N ARG A 230 -16.02 -16.06 -6.70
CA ARG A 230 -16.37 -17.47 -6.96
C ARG A 230 -16.92 -18.20 -5.75
N GLU A 231 -16.37 -17.96 -4.56
CA GLU A 231 -16.92 -18.49 -3.31
C GLU A 231 -18.36 -17.99 -3.06
N ILE A 232 -18.70 -16.78 -3.51
CA ILE A 232 -20.04 -16.18 -3.38
C ILE A 232 -21.01 -16.72 -4.45
N PHE A 233 -20.61 -16.72 -5.73
CA PHE A 233 -21.50 -17.05 -6.87
C PHE A 233 -21.57 -18.54 -7.19
N SER A 234 -20.59 -19.33 -6.76
CA SER A 234 -20.51 -20.77 -7.07
C SER A 234 -19.95 -21.54 -5.87
N PRO A 235 -20.70 -21.63 -4.75
CA PRO A 235 -20.23 -22.22 -3.51
C PRO A 235 -19.83 -23.69 -3.64
N ASP A 236 -20.44 -24.43 -4.56
CA ASP A 236 -20.14 -25.86 -4.81
C ASP A 236 -18.97 -26.06 -5.79
N SER A 237 -18.42 -24.98 -6.35
CA SER A 237 -17.31 -25.09 -7.29
C SER A 237 -16.01 -25.43 -6.55
N LYS A 238 -15.25 -26.39 -7.10
CA LYS A 238 -13.92 -26.73 -6.57
C LYS A 238 -13.01 -25.50 -6.63
N GLN A 239 -12.27 -25.25 -5.55
CA GLN A 239 -11.25 -24.21 -5.52
C GLN A 239 -10.23 -24.46 -6.63
N ILE A 240 -9.80 -23.40 -7.33
CA ILE A 240 -8.74 -23.50 -8.33
C ILE A 240 -7.39 -23.32 -7.63
N PRO A 241 -6.51 -24.34 -7.65
CA PRO A 241 -5.23 -24.29 -6.94
C PRO A 241 -4.35 -23.11 -7.35
N THR A 242 -4.31 -22.78 -8.64
CA THR A 242 -3.53 -21.67 -9.17
C THR A 242 -3.96 -20.32 -8.61
N LEU A 243 -5.27 -20.09 -8.40
CA LEU A 243 -5.77 -18.84 -7.80
C LEU A 243 -5.35 -18.72 -6.34
N ASN A 244 -5.34 -19.83 -5.59
CA ASN A 244 -4.89 -19.85 -4.20
C ASN A 244 -3.40 -19.54 -4.09
N LEU A 245 -2.57 -20.12 -4.97
CA LEU A 245 -1.13 -19.84 -5.03
C LEU A 245 -0.85 -18.39 -5.43
N LEU A 246 -1.53 -17.88 -6.46
CA LEU A 246 -1.38 -16.50 -6.90
C LEU A 246 -1.80 -15.52 -5.79
N GLN A 247 -2.88 -15.79 -5.07
CA GLN A 247 -3.30 -14.96 -3.95
C GLN A 247 -2.25 -14.96 -2.83
N ALA A 248 -1.71 -16.13 -2.49
CA ALA A 248 -0.66 -16.26 -1.50
C ALA A 248 0.63 -15.52 -1.91
N LEU A 249 0.92 -15.46 -3.20
CA LEU A 249 2.05 -14.71 -3.74
C LEU A 249 1.86 -13.20 -3.62
N THR A 250 0.67 -12.69 -3.94
CA THR A 250 0.46 -11.24 -4.11
C THR A 250 -0.03 -10.56 -2.84
N SER A 251 -0.93 -11.17 -2.08
CA SER A 251 -1.64 -10.50 -0.96
C SER A 251 -0.70 -9.90 0.08
N PRO A 252 0.34 -10.63 0.54
CA PRO A 252 1.22 -10.09 1.58
C PRO A 252 2.33 -9.20 1.03
N LEU A 253 2.57 -9.14 -0.29
CA LEU A 253 3.80 -8.61 -0.90
C LEU A 253 3.86 -7.06 -0.97
N GLN A 254 2.84 -6.37 -0.44
CA GLN A 254 2.66 -4.93 -0.62
C GLN A 254 3.86 -4.07 -0.16
N GLY A 255 4.39 -4.33 1.04
CA GLY A 255 5.54 -3.61 1.59
C GLY A 255 6.84 -3.82 0.81
N PHE A 256 6.98 -4.99 0.17
CA PHE A 256 8.12 -5.30 -0.69
C PHE A 256 8.07 -4.47 -1.97
N TYR A 257 6.88 -4.38 -2.57
CA TYR A 257 6.64 -3.53 -3.73
C TYR A 257 6.99 -2.07 -3.44
N ASP A 258 6.49 -1.54 -2.33
CA ASP A 258 6.75 -0.15 -1.91
C ASP A 258 8.26 0.09 -1.72
N CYS A 259 8.98 -0.86 -1.15
CA CYS A 259 10.44 -0.77 -1.00
C CYS A 259 11.15 -0.72 -2.36
N ILE A 260 10.76 -1.57 -3.31
CA ILE A 260 11.32 -1.53 -4.68
C ILE A 260 11.11 -0.15 -5.28
N VAL A 261 9.89 0.36 -5.26
CA VAL A 261 9.54 1.62 -5.91
C VAL A 261 10.22 2.82 -5.24
N PHE A 262 10.08 2.96 -3.92
CA PHE A 262 10.44 4.17 -3.20
C PHE A 262 11.85 4.18 -2.63
N VAL A 263 12.51 3.03 -2.56
CA VAL A 263 13.87 2.89 -2.08
C VAL A 263 14.82 2.45 -3.19
N ILE A 264 14.58 1.29 -3.79
CA ILE A 264 15.53 0.68 -4.75
C ILE A 264 15.56 1.44 -6.07
N LEU A 265 14.41 1.76 -6.66
CA LEU A 265 14.32 2.49 -7.94
C LEU A 265 14.48 4.01 -7.77
N SER A 266 14.35 4.50 -6.53
CA SER A 266 14.50 5.92 -6.18
C SER A 266 15.97 6.28 -5.96
N ALA A 267 16.52 7.22 -6.74
CA ALA A 267 17.90 7.70 -6.55
C ALA A 267 18.15 8.23 -5.13
N TYR A 268 17.21 9.02 -4.59
CA TYR A 268 17.27 9.51 -3.22
C TYR A 268 17.16 8.38 -2.18
N GLY A 269 16.28 7.40 -2.45
CA GLY A 269 16.16 6.19 -1.63
C GLY A 269 17.47 5.40 -1.56
N ARG A 270 18.08 5.11 -2.71
CA ARG A 270 19.38 4.43 -2.80
C ARG A 270 20.48 5.20 -2.07
N LYS A 271 20.54 6.53 -2.20
CA LYS A 271 21.55 7.35 -1.51
C LYS A 271 21.45 7.18 0.01
N ARG A 272 20.23 7.18 0.57
CA ARG A 272 20.01 6.98 2.01
C ARG A 272 20.23 5.54 2.45
N MET A 273 19.82 4.57 1.65
CA MET A 273 20.11 3.16 1.89
C MET A 273 21.61 2.92 2.01
N LYS A 274 22.42 3.44 1.07
CA LYS A 274 23.88 3.31 1.13
C LYS A 274 24.45 3.91 2.42
N ARG A 275 24.05 5.14 2.78
CA ARG A 275 24.48 5.76 4.05
C ARG A 275 24.06 4.96 5.28
N LEU A 276 22.88 4.33 5.26
CA LEU A 276 22.44 3.45 6.34
C LEU A 276 23.34 2.21 6.47
N LEU A 277 23.63 1.55 5.35
CA LEU A 277 24.47 0.34 5.30
C LEU A 277 25.94 0.65 5.67
N CYS A 278 26.44 1.82 5.29
CA CYS A 278 27.79 2.27 5.63
C CYS A 278 27.94 2.75 7.10
N CYS A 279 26.89 2.64 7.93
CA CYS A 279 26.89 3.10 9.33
C CYS A 279 27.34 4.56 9.53
N ASP A 280 27.12 5.43 8.55
CA ASP A 280 27.47 6.84 8.66
C ASP A 280 26.59 7.52 9.73
N LYS A 281 27.24 8.17 10.70
CA LYS A 281 26.53 8.99 11.70
C LYS A 281 25.75 10.10 10.99
N PRO A 282 24.53 10.44 11.46
CA PRO A 282 23.80 11.58 10.91
C PRO A 282 24.55 12.85 11.31
N GLY A 283 25.34 13.43 10.41
CA GLY A 283 26.11 14.63 10.70
C GLY A 283 27.43 14.80 9.95
N SER A 284 27.90 13.82 9.17
CA SER A 284 29.01 14.08 8.25
C SER A 284 28.51 15.02 7.13
N SER A 285 28.89 16.28 7.27
CA SER A 285 28.65 17.37 6.33
C SER A 285 29.31 17.07 4.99
N ASP A 286 28.56 16.46 4.07
CA ASP A 286 28.84 16.56 2.64
C ASP A 286 28.50 17.99 2.20
N ASN A 287 29.47 18.90 2.35
CA ASN A 287 29.59 20.07 1.51
C ASN A 287 29.94 19.58 0.10
N THR A 288 28.93 19.15 -0.64
CA THR A 288 29.03 19.03 -2.10
C THR A 288 27.76 19.60 -2.68
N SER A 289 27.91 20.84 -3.13
CA SER A 289 27.01 21.63 -3.97
C SER A 289 25.99 20.80 -4.74
N MET A 290 24.75 20.82 -4.26
CA MET A 290 23.59 20.84 -5.16
C MET A 290 22.62 21.87 -4.58
N ASP A 291 22.81 23.09 -5.08
CA ASP A 291 21.99 24.26 -4.79
C ASP A 291 20.50 23.98 -4.99
N SER A 292 19.71 24.51 -4.06
CA SER A 292 18.34 24.99 -4.28
C SER A 292 17.20 23.98 -4.52
N ASP A 293 17.06 22.93 -3.70
CA ASP A 293 15.86 22.07 -3.76
C ASP A 293 15.09 21.95 -2.42
N LEU A 294 13.90 22.56 -2.43
CA LEU A 294 12.70 22.24 -1.65
C LEU A 294 12.71 22.56 -0.15
N GLN A 295 12.77 23.86 0.16
CA GLN A 295 11.95 24.45 1.22
C GLN A 295 10.75 25.14 0.59
N GLU A 296 9.70 24.38 0.28
CA GLU A 296 8.27 24.78 0.36
C GLU A 296 7.34 23.60 0.08
#